data_AF-A0A7H0F1R7-F1
#
_entry.id   AF-A0A7H0F1R7-F1
#
_cell.length_a   1.000
_cell.length_b   1.000
_cell.length_c   1.000
_cell.angle_alpha   90.00
_cell.angle_beta   90.00
_cell.angle_gamma   90.00
#
_symmetry.space_group_name_H-M   'P 1'
#
loop_
_entity.id
_entity.type
_entity.pdbx_description
1 polymer ?
#
loop_
_entity_poly.entity_id
_entity_poly.type
_entity_poly.pdbx_seq_one_letter_code
_entity_poly.pdbx_strand_id
1 'polypeptide(L)'
;MPHLSVVIPVYKAEGCLGVLYERLKHSLEQITQDFEIILVEDCGGDRSWDIILELAQKDSRVRGRKCCQVDKFPLLTETRPAFC
;
A
#
# COMPACT_ATOMS: atom_id res chain seq x y z
N MET A 1 0.82 -17.55 -5.71
CA MET A 1 0.41 -17.08 -4.37
C MET A 1 1.71 -16.61 -3.74
N PRO A 2 1.82 -15.34 -3.33
CA PRO A 2 3.12 -14.80 -2.95
C PRO A 2 3.73 -15.63 -1.84
N HIS A 3 5.02 -15.94 -1.95
CA HIS A 3 5.76 -16.63 -0.89
C HIS A 3 5.95 -15.74 0.35
N LEU A 4 5.90 -14.42 0.16
CA LEU A 4 6.09 -13.43 1.22
C LEU A 4 5.18 -12.21 1.02
N SER A 5 4.44 -11.85 2.06
CA SER A 5 3.61 -10.64 2.09
C SER A 5 4.10 -9.71 3.20
N VAL A 6 4.46 -8.48 2.84
CA VAL A 6 4.90 -7.46 3.78
C VAL A 6 3.80 -6.41 3.93
N VAL A 7 3.24 -6.29 5.14
CA VAL A 7 2.15 -5.35 5.43
C VAL A 7 2.68 -4.22 6.31
N ILE A 8 2.50 -2.97 5.87
CA ILE A 8 3.07 -1.78 6.53
C ILE A 8 1.96 -0.75 6.75
N PRO A 9 1.64 -0.39 8.01
CA PRO A 9 0.82 0.78 8.29
C PRO A 9 1.60 2.06 7.99
N VAL A 10 0.91 3.04 7.38
CA VAL A 10 1.49 4.30 6.91
C VAL A 10 0.73 5.45 7.54
N TYR A 11 1.41 6.20 8.41
CA TYR A 11 0.90 7.40 9.05
C TYR A 11 1.93 8.53 8.92
N LYS A 12 1.56 9.60 8.21
CA LYS A 12 2.39 10.81 8.02
C LYS A 12 3.82 10.52 7.53
N ALA A 13 3.95 9.70 6.49
CA ALA A 13 5.23 9.15 6.04
C ALA A 13 5.68 9.65 4.66
N GLU A 14 5.09 10.73 4.13
CA GLU A 14 5.38 11.21 2.77
C GLU A 14 6.88 11.42 2.48
N GLY A 15 7.65 11.84 3.49
CA GLY A 15 9.10 12.08 3.34
C GLY A 15 9.98 10.83 3.33
N CYS A 16 9.49 9.68 3.81
CA CYS A 16 10.31 8.47 3.94
C CYS A 16 9.79 7.26 3.15
N LEU A 17 8.54 7.31 2.66
CA LEU A 17 7.88 6.18 2.01
C LEU A 17 8.63 5.69 0.74
N GLY A 18 9.20 6.60 -0.05
CA GLY A 18 10.00 6.24 -1.22
C GLY A 18 11.31 5.52 -0.84
N VAL A 19 12.02 6.02 0.18
CA VAL A 19 13.26 5.40 0.68
C VAL A 19 12.98 4.04 1.30
N LEU A 20 11.87 3.91 2.02
CA LEU A 20 11.39 2.64 2.57
C LEU A 20 11.16 1.62 1.46
N TYR A 21 10.42 2.01 0.41
CA TYR A 21 10.13 1.13 -0.73
C TYR A 21 11.42 0.64 -1.41
N GLU A 22 12.35 1.53 -1.75
CA GLU A 22 13.59 1.14 -2.45
C GLU A 22 14.44 0.16 -1.63
N ARG A 23 14.60 0.44 -0.33
CA ARG A 23 15.37 -0.42 0.57
C ARG A 23 14.68 -1.78 0.75
N LEU A 24 13.37 -1.77 0.93
CA LEU A 24 12.58 -2.98 1.12
C LEU A 24 12.63 -3.86 -0.14
N LYS A 25 12.37 -3.29 -1.31
CA LYS A 25 12.47 -3.97 -2.61
C LYS A 25 13.83 -4.64 -2.77
N HIS A 26 14.91 -3.89 -2.56
CA HIS A 26 16.26 -4.43 -2.71
C HIS A 26 16.50 -5.63 -1.78
N SER A 27 16.08 -5.56 -0.52
CA SER A 27 16.21 -6.67 0.43
C SER A 27 15.32 -7.86 0.07
N LEU A 28 14.08 -7.64 -0.34
CA LEU A 28 13.14 -8.71 -0.69
C LEU A 28 13.59 -9.46 -1.95
N GLU A 29 14.09 -8.74 -2.96
CA GLU A 29 14.59 -9.34 -4.20
C GLU A 29 15.80 -10.26 -4.00
N GLN A 30 16.55 -10.12 -2.89
CA GLN A 30 17.60 -11.08 -2.52
C GLN A 30 17.05 -12.38 -1.91
N ILE A 31 15.82 -12.37 -1.39
CA ILE A 31 15.17 -13.52 -0.76
C ILE A 31 14.30 -14.26 -1.78
N THR A 32 13.44 -13.55 -2.51
CA THR A 32 12.53 -14.10 -3.51
C THR A 32 12.06 -13.01 -4.47
N GLN A 33 11.68 -13.38 -5.69
CA GLN A 33 10.98 -12.47 -6.61
C GLN A 33 9.45 -12.52 -6.42
N ASP A 34 8.93 -13.55 -5.75
CA ASP A 34 7.51 -13.74 -5.48
C ASP A 34 7.14 -13.18 -4.10
N PHE A 35 6.98 -11.85 -4.05
CA PHE A 35 6.53 -11.13 -2.86
C PHE A 35 5.49 -10.07 -3.21
N GLU A 36 4.75 -9.61 -2.20
CA GLU A 36 3.90 -8.43 -2.28
C GLU A 36 4.17 -7.46 -1.11
N ILE A 37 3.97 -6.16 -1.38
CA ILE A 37 4.07 -5.09 -0.40
C ILE A 37 2.70 -4.43 -0.28
N ILE A 38 2.09 -4.49 0.89
CA ILE A 38 0.77 -3.92 1.19
C ILE A 38 0.97 -2.70 2.09
N LEU A 39 0.71 -1.51 1.56
CA LEU A 39 0.81 -0.24 2.27
C LEU A 39 -0.59 0.18 2.72
N VAL A 40 -0.80 0.28 4.03
CA VAL A 40 -2.09 0.62 4.64
C VAL A 40 -2.04 2.05 5.16
N GLU A 41 -2.67 2.99 4.45
CA GLU A 41 -2.78 4.38 4.89
C GLU A 41 -3.77 4.48 6.05
N ASP A 42 -3.26 4.99 7.18
CA ASP A 42 -3.93 5.07 8.48
C ASP A 42 -4.39 6.50 8.78
N CYS A 43 -5.10 7.13 7.83
CA CYS A 43 -5.71 8.45 7.95
C CYS A 43 -4.74 9.55 8.45
N GLY A 44 -3.49 9.54 7.97
CA GLY A 44 -2.44 10.49 8.33
C GLY A 44 -2.66 11.92 7.81
N GLY A 45 -3.44 12.06 6.74
CA GLY A 45 -3.86 13.36 6.18
C GLY A 45 -2.77 14.13 5.42
N ASP A 46 -1.65 13.49 5.11
CA ASP A 46 -0.57 14.01 4.27
C ASP A 46 -0.63 13.40 2.85
N ARG A 47 0.43 13.59 2.04
CA ARG A 47 0.50 13.03 0.69
C ARG A 47 0.93 11.56 0.63
N SER A 48 0.97 10.84 1.76
CA SER A 48 1.37 9.42 1.78
C SER A 48 0.52 8.58 0.83
N TRP A 49 -0.79 8.83 0.75
CA TRP A 49 -1.69 8.08 -0.14
C TRP A 49 -1.32 8.24 -1.62
N ASP A 50 -1.03 9.47 -2.06
CA ASP A 50 -0.66 9.73 -3.45
C ASP A 50 0.65 9.00 -3.81
N ILE A 51 1.62 9.01 -2.88
CA ILE A 51 2.89 8.28 -3.05
C ILE A 51 2.64 6.76 -3.12
N ILE A 52 1.75 6.22 -2.28
CA ILE A 52 1.36 4.79 -2.36
C ILE A 52 0.81 4.45 -3.75
N LEU A 53 -0.05 5.30 -4.32
CA LEU A 53 -0.61 5.10 -5.66
C LEU A 53 0.45 5.17 -6.75
N GLU A 54 1.37 6.14 -6.68
CA GLU A 54 2.49 6.24 -7.60
C GLU A 54 3.39 5.00 -7.55
N LEU A 55 3.67 4.46 -6.36
CA LEU A 55 4.45 3.24 -6.18
C LEU A 55 3.71 2.02 -6.76
N ALA A 56 2.39 1.90 -6.52
CA ALA A 56 1.57 0.82 -7.07
C ALA A 56 1.46 0.86 -8.60
N GLN A 57 1.54 2.05 -9.22
CA GLN A 57 1.61 2.19 -10.68
C GLN A 57 2.99 1.78 -11.23
N LYS A 58 4.07 2.04 -10.48
CA LYS A 58 5.44 1.71 -10.88
C LYS A 58 5.79 0.24 -10.68
N ASP A 59 5.20 -0.43 -9.68
CA ASP A 59 5.51 -1.81 -9.33
C ASP A 59 4.23 -2.59 -9.00
N SER A 60 3.89 -3.58 -9.83
CA SER A 60 2.69 -4.39 -9.69
C SER A 60 2.66 -5.25 -8.42
N ARG A 61 3.80 -5.38 -7.71
CA ARG A 61 3.90 -6.07 -6.42
C ARG A 61 3.46 -5.19 -5.25
N VAL A 62 3.29 -3.88 -5.46
CA VAL A 62 2.85 -2.93 -4.44
C VAL A 62 1.32 -2.76 -4.51
N ARG A 63 0.67 -2.86 -3.35
CA ARG A 63 -0.78 -2.67 -3.20
C ARG A 63 -1.06 -1.63 -2.12
N GLY A 64 -1.86 -0.62 -2.46
CA GLY A 64 -2.37 0.35 -1.49
C GLY A 64 -3.71 -0.07 -0.89
N ARG A 65 -3.88 0.18 0.41
CA ARG A 65 -5.17 0.17 1.12
C ARG A 65 -5.27 1.46 1.92
N LYS A 66 -6.46 2.04 1.98
CA LYS A 66 -6.72 3.25 2.76
C LYS A 66 -7.86 2.96 3.72
N CYS A 67 -7.63 3.18 5.01
CA CYS A 67 -8.61 2.89 6.06
C CYS A 67 -9.91 3.67 5.85
N CYS A 68 -9.80 4.96 5.49
CA CYS A 68 -10.93 5.85 5.36
C CYS A 68 -11.54 5.92 3.93
N GLN A 69 -11.34 4.92 3.07
CA GLN A 69 -12.03 4.84 1.77
C GLN A 69 -13.37 4.09 1.87
N VAL A 70 -14.40 4.83 2.28
CA VAL A 70 -15.73 4.69 1.67
C VAL A 70 -15.60 5.34 0.28
N ASP A 71 -15.93 4.63 -0.80
CA ASP A 71 -16.00 5.13 -2.18
C ASP A 71 -14.68 5.40 -2.94
N LYS A 72 -14.04 4.33 -3.44
CA LYS A 72 -13.58 4.20 -4.85
C LYS A 72 -12.91 2.85 -5.08
N PHE A 73 -13.73 1.81 -5.12
CA PHE A 73 -13.44 0.59 -5.85
C PHE A 73 -14.54 0.46 -6.91
N PRO A 74 -14.29 0.65 -8.21
CA PRO A 74 -15.32 0.33 -9.19
C PRO A 74 -15.40 -1.19 -9.26
N LEU A 75 -16.58 -1.70 -8.88
CA LEU A 75 -17.09 -3.03 -9.19
C LEU A 75 -16.38 -4.16 -8.45
N LEU A 76 -16.95 -4.56 -7.31
CA LEU A 76 -17.71 -5.80 -7.15
C LEU A 76 -18.41 -5.79 -5.78
N THR A 77 -19.74 -5.99 -5.85
CA THR A 77 -20.68 -6.45 -4.80
C THR A 77 -20.99 -5.55 -3.58
N GLU A 78 -22.16 -4.90 -3.69
CA GLU A 78 -23.28 -4.85 -2.74
C GLU A 78 -23.07 -4.47 -1.25
N THR A 79 -23.61 -3.28 -0.92
CA THR A 79 -24.38 -2.92 0.30
C THR A 79 -23.71 -2.79 1.69
N ARG A 80 -23.39 -1.52 2.05
CA ARG A 80 -23.62 -0.77 3.33
C ARG A 80 -22.98 -1.26 4.67
N PRO A 81 -22.88 -0.39 5.71
CA PRO A 81 -22.52 1.04 5.76
C PRO A 81 -21.36 1.32 6.75
N ALA A 82 -20.91 2.58 6.77
CA ALA A 82 -19.89 3.15 7.66
C ALA A 82 -20.05 2.80 9.15
N PHE A 83 -18.96 2.39 9.80
CA PHE A 83 -18.67 2.67 11.21
C PHE A 83 -17.15 2.61 11.44
N CYS A 84 -16.60 3.75 11.89
CA CYS A 84 -15.24 4.03 12.37
C CYS A 84 -14.04 3.59 11.52
#